data_AF-A0A821YTS7-F1
#
_entry.id   AF-A0A821YTS7-F1
#
_cell.length_a   1.000
_cell.length_b   1.000
_cell.length_c   1.000
_cell.angle_alpha   90.00
_cell.angle_beta   90.00
_cell.angle_gamma   90.00
#
_symmetry.space_group_name_H-M   'P 1'
#
loop_
_entity.id
_entity.type
_entity.pdbx_description
1 polymer ?
#
loop_
_entity_poly.entity_id
_entity_poly.type
_entity_poly.pdbx_seq_one_letter_code
_entity_poly.pdbx_strand_id
1 'polypeptide(L)'
;MDSNNGDKSMSLRVADFSSLPQQMLAPIEGYENTPLVSIEDAIKPLEDEILLLPARQFEVKSCLNSGNGLHIIHIKEIDPTYPLLEPVPVLPSKTSSGNDSF
;
A
#
# COMPACT_ATOMS: atom_id res chain seq x y z
N MET A 1 -17.97 1.68 -42.12
CA MET A 1 -17.59 0.99 -40.87
C MET A 1 -16.20 1.48 -40.58
N ASP A 2 -16.01 2.11 -39.42
CA ASP A 2 -14.75 2.26 -38.69
C ASP A 2 -14.96 3.36 -37.65
N SER A 3 -15.33 2.96 -36.45
CA SER A 3 -15.30 3.83 -35.27
C SER A 3 -14.70 3.01 -34.15
N ASN A 4 -13.38 3.11 -34.07
CA ASN A 4 -12.56 2.43 -33.09
C ASN A 4 -12.72 3.18 -31.76
N ASN A 5 -13.65 2.73 -30.91
CA ASN A 5 -13.83 3.26 -29.57
C ASN A 5 -12.80 2.62 -28.64
N GLY A 6 -11.60 3.21 -28.61
CA GLY A 6 -10.60 2.90 -27.60
C GLY A 6 -10.94 3.66 -26.32
N ASP A 7 -11.64 3.00 -25.40
CA ASP A 7 -11.83 3.49 -24.03
C ASP A 7 -10.45 3.61 -23.36
N LYS A 8 -9.85 4.80 -23.49
CA LYS A 8 -8.64 5.17 -22.76
C LYS A 8 -9.04 5.36 -21.30
N SER A 9 -8.73 4.35 -20.48
CA SER A 9 -8.64 4.50 -19.02
C SER A 9 -7.70 5.66 -18.72
N MET A 10 -8.28 6.82 -18.38
CA MET A 10 -7.53 8.00 -17.96
C MET A 10 -7.05 7.75 -16.54
N SER A 11 -5.84 7.20 -16.41
CA SER A 11 -5.08 7.29 -15.16
C SER A 11 -4.79 8.76 -14.90
N LEU A 12 -5.59 9.39 -14.04
CA LEU A 12 -5.36 10.75 -13.55
C LEU A 12 -4.01 10.78 -12.83
N ARG A 13 -3.06 11.54 -13.37
CA ARG A 13 -1.74 11.73 -12.77
C ARG A 13 -1.78 12.94 -11.85
N VAL A 14 -0.92 12.95 -10.83
CA VAL A 14 -0.76 14.09 -9.92
C VAL A 14 -0.46 15.39 -10.68
N ALA A 15 0.22 15.31 -11.84
CA ALA A 15 0.50 16.44 -12.71
C ALA A 15 -0.74 17.03 -13.42
N ASP A 16 -1.83 16.26 -13.55
CA ASP A 16 -3.08 16.73 -14.17
C ASP A 16 -3.83 17.71 -13.25
N PHE A 17 -3.44 17.81 -11.96
CA PHE A 17 -3.95 18.77 -10.98
C PHE A 17 -3.19 20.10 -10.95
N SER A 18 -2.30 20.36 -11.91
CA SER A 18 -1.57 21.63 -12.02
C SER A 18 -2.47 22.88 -12.14
N SER A 19 -3.76 22.68 -12.42
CA SER A 19 -4.80 23.70 -12.47
C SER A 19 -5.57 23.89 -11.15
N LEU A 20 -5.34 23.07 -10.12
CA LEU A 20 -5.92 23.32 -8.81
C LEU A 20 -5.32 24.63 -8.28
N PRO A 21 -6.17 25.54 -7.76
CA PRO A 21 -5.65 26.73 -7.11
C PRO A 21 -4.67 26.27 -6.02
N GLN A 22 -3.45 26.80 -6.03
CA GLN A 22 -2.45 26.61 -4.98
C GLN A 22 -2.89 27.38 -3.72
N GLN A 23 -4.12 27.14 -3.26
CA GLN A 23 -4.66 27.73 -2.07
C GLN A 23 -4.23 26.86 -0.90
N MET A 24 -3.62 27.49 0.09
CA MET A 24 -3.41 26.87 1.38
C MET A 24 -4.80 26.57 1.98
N LEU A 25 -5.09 25.29 2.18
CA LEU A 25 -6.32 24.88 2.86
C LEU A 25 -6.29 25.40 4.30
N ALA A 26 -7.45 25.77 4.82
CA ALA A 26 -7.57 26.07 6.24
C ALA A 26 -7.16 24.84 7.06
N PRO A 27 -6.57 25.02 8.26
CA PRO A 27 -6.35 23.92 9.20
C PRO A 27 -7.64 23.13 9.44
N ILE A 28 -7.51 21.83 9.70
CA ILE A 28 -8.65 20.98 10.07
C ILE A 28 -9.22 21.49 11.39
N GLU A 29 -10.53 21.74 11.42
CA GLU A 29 -11.22 22.26 12.60
C GLU A 29 -11.02 21.31 13.80
N GLY A 30 -10.61 21.87 14.95
CA GLY A 30 -10.33 21.14 16.19
C GLY A 30 -8.92 20.53 16.28
N TYR A 31 -8.09 20.69 15.24
CA TYR A 31 -6.71 20.20 15.20
C TYR A 31 -5.68 21.31 14.91
N GLU A 32 -6.10 22.58 15.00
CA GLU A 32 -5.28 23.74 14.61
C GLU A 32 -3.98 23.85 15.43
N ASN A 33 -3.99 23.31 16.64
CA ASN A 33 -2.88 23.36 17.59
C ASN A 33 -2.32 21.97 17.94
N THR A 34 -2.80 20.91 17.28
CA THR A 34 -2.33 19.55 17.57
C THR A 34 -0.99 19.34 16.87
N PRO A 35 0.11 19.07 17.61
CA PRO A 35 1.42 18.88 17.00
C PRO A 35 1.39 17.65 16.09
N LEU A 36 2.04 17.75 14.93
CA LEU A 36 2.26 16.61 14.07
C LEU A 36 3.08 15.57 14.84
N VAL A 37 2.62 14.33 14.82
CA VAL A 37 3.36 13.20 15.38
C VAL A 37 4.54 12.85 14.46
N SER A 38 5.59 12.26 15.04
CA SER A 38 6.68 11.70 14.26
C SER A 38 6.19 10.52 13.40
N ILE A 39 6.92 10.15 12.35
CA ILE A 39 6.55 8.95 11.57
C ILE A 39 6.64 7.71 12.47
N GLU A 40 7.63 7.65 13.36
CA GLU A 40 7.84 6.57 14.31
C GLU A 40 6.66 6.42 15.27
N ASP A 41 6.05 7.53 15.71
CA ASP A 41 4.84 7.50 16.53
C ASP A 41 3.59 7.20 15.71
N ALA A 42 3.51 7.66 14.46
CA ALA A 42 2.38 7.40 13.57
C ALA A 42 2.22 5.91 13.21
N ILE A 43 3.32 5.16 13.22
CA ILE A 43 3.31 3.70 12.96
C ILE A 43 3.20 2.87 14.23
N LYS A 44 3.16 3.49 15.43
CA LYS A 44 2.89 2.74 16.66
C LYS A 44 1.44 2.25 16.60
N PRO A 45 1.20 0.93 16.73
CA PRO A 45 -0.15 0.41 16.76
C PRO A 45 -0.89 1.00 17.97
N LEU A 46 -2.16 1.36 17.79
CA LEU A 46 -2.97 1.98 18.85
C LEU A 46 -3.35 0.99 19.97
N GLU A 47 -3.20 -0.33 19.76
CA GLU A 47 -3.49 -1.47 20.66
C GLU A 47 -2.63 -2.72 20.30
N ASP A 48 -2.98 -3.93 20.77
CA ASP A 48 -2.44 -5.25 20.35
C ASP A 48 -2.84 -5.63 18.90
N GLU A 49 -2.77 -4.67 17.99
CA GLU A 49 -3.13 -4.83 16.59
C GLU A 49 -2.06 -5.60 15.83
N ILE A 50 -2.52 -6.48 14.93
CA ILE A 50 -1.63 -7.25 14.05
C ILE A 50 -1.68 -6.63 12.66
N LEU A 51 -0.53 -6.14 12.18
CA LEU A 51 -0.39 -5.68 10.81
C LEU A 51 -0.42 -6.87 9.85
N LEU A 52 -1.46 -6.92 9.01
CA LEU A 52 -1.54 -7.85 7.89
C LEU A 52 -0.98 -7.19 6.65
N LEU A 53 0.13 -7.74 6.14
CA LEU A 53 0.65 -7.35 4.83
C LEU A 53 -0.41 -7.56 3.74
N PRO A 54 -0.46 -6.67 2.73
CA PRO A 54 -1.39 -6.84 1.61
C PRO A 54 -1.16 -8.17 0.90
N ALA A 55 -2.23 -8.69 0.28
CA ALA A 55 -2.25 -9.94 -0.47
C ALA A 55 -1.93 -11.23 0.32
N ARG A 56 -1.96 -11.20 1.65
CA ARG A 56 -2.00 -12.43 2.47
C ARG A 56 -3.23 -13.28 2.13
N GLN A 57 -3.04 -14.59 2.10
CA GLN A 57 -4.09 -15.55 1.77
C GLN A 57 -4.55 -16.29 3.02
N PHE A 58 -5.86 -16.50 3.11
CA PHE A 58 -6.49 -17.18 4.23
C PHE A 58 -7.48 -18.23 3.73
N GLU A 59 -7.48 -19.38 4.38
CA GLU A 59 -8.49 -20.40 4.22
C GLU A 59 -9.61 -20.18 5.25
N VAL A 60 -10.87 -20.13 4.79
CA VAL A 60 -12.03 -20.05 5.68
C VAL A 60 -12.27 -21.43 6.30
N LYS A 61 -12.05 -21.55 7.61
CA LYS A 61 -12.25 -22.79 8.37
C LYS A 61 -13.68 -23.00 8.82
N SER A 62 -14.37 -21.93 9.21
CA SER A 62 -15.79 -21.99 9.58
C SER A 62 -16.46 -20.63 9.49
N CYS A 63 -17.77 -20.64 9.26
CA CYS A 63 -18.64 -19.46 9.34
C CYS A 63 -19.78 -19.74 10.32
N LEU A 64 -19.99 -18.83 11.28
CA LEU A 64 -21.08 -18.88 12.23
C LEU A 64 -21.95 -17.64 12.08
N ASN A 65 -23.21 -17.82 11.68
CA ASN A 65 -24.20 -16.75 11.68
C ASN A 65 -24.73 -16.58 13.11
N SER A 66 -24.43 -15.44 13.74
CA SER A 66 -24.81 -15.11 15.11
C SER A 66 -26.15 -14.36 15.20
N GLY A 67 -26.89 -14.28 14.09
CA GLY A 67 -28.11 -13.49 13.96
C GLY A 67 -27.84 -12.02 13.64
N ASN A 68 -28.89 -11.25 13.35
CA ASN A 68 -28.82 -9.80 13.11
C ASN A 68 -27.81 -9.38 12.02
N GLY A 69 -27.53 -10.25 11.04
CA GLY A 69 -26.54 -10.01 10.00
C GLY A 69 -25.07 -10.19 10.44
N LEU A 70 -24.82 -10.54 11.71
CA LEU A 70 -23.48 -10.76 12.24
C LEU A 70 -22.97 -12.16 11.89
N HIS A 71 -21.79 -12.21 11.28
CA HIS A 71 -21.11 -13.46 10.95
C HIS A 71 -19.74 -13.48 11.61
N ILE A 72 -19.45 -14.58 12.31
CA ILE A 72 -18.13 -14.86 12.86
C ILE A 72 -17.45 -15.83 11.89
N ILE A 73 -16.30 -15.42 11.36
CA ILE A 73 -15.53 -16.21 10.40
C ILE A 73 -14.22 -16.61 11.06
N HIS A 74 -13.96 -17.91 11.11
CA HIS A 74 -12.67 -18.45 11.52
C HIS A 74 -11.82 -18.65 10.27
N ILE A 75 -10.67 -18.00 10.24
CA ILE A 75 -9.73 -18.05 9.12
C ILE A 75 -8.36 -18.54 9.58
N LYS A 76 -7.63 -19.22 8.68
CA LYS A 76 -6.25 -19.66 8.90
C LYS A 76 -5.38 -19.11 7.76
N GLU A 77 -4.26 -18.46 8.08
CA GLU A 77 -3.30 -18.02 7.07
C GLU A 77 -2.70 -19.23 6.33
N ILE A 78 -2.53 -19.10 5.02
CA ILE A 78 -1.94 -20.09 4.14
C ILE A 78 -0.84 -19.45 3.29
N ASP A 79 0.11 -20.27 2.82
CA ASP A 79 1.12 -19.81 1.88
C ASP A 79 0.44 -19.39 0.57
N PRO A 80 0.69 -18.16 0.10
CA PRO A 80 0.06 -17.69 -1.12
C PRO A 80 0.62 -18.44 -2.34
N THR A 81 -0.23 -18.68 -3.35
CA THR A 81 0.19 -19.31 -4.63
C THR A 81 1.36 -18.59 -5.29
N TYR A 82 1.48 -17.28 -5.07
CA TYR A 82 2.56 -16.44 -5.58
C TYR A 82 3.22 -15.70 -4.42
N PRO A 83 4.56 -15.62 -4.38
CA PRO A 83 5.26 -14.91 -3.31
C PRO A 83 4.91 -13.42 -3.33
N LEU A 84 4.72 -12.83 -2.14
CA LEU A 84 4.36 -11.42 -2.00
C LEU A 84 5.47 -10.46 -2.41
N LEU A 85 6.72 -10.90 -2.27
CA LEU A 85 7.91 -10.13 -2.62
C LEU A 85 8.78 -10.97 -3.55
N GLU A 86 9.09 -10.43 -4.72
CA GLU A 86 10.14 -11.00 -5.55
C GLU A 86 11.50 -10.76 -4.86
N PRO A 87 12.39 -11.77 -4.84
CA PRO A 87 13.76 -11.56 -4.38
C PRO A 87 14.41 -10.45 -5.21
N VAL A 88 15.07 -9.49 -4.56
CA VAL A 88 15.81 -8.44 -5.28
C VAL A 88 16.84 -9.11 -6.18
N PRO A 89 16.83 -8.84 -7.51
CA PRO A 89 17.86 -9.36 -8.40
C PRO A 89 19.22 -8.86 -7.94
N VAL A 90 20.11 -9.78 -7.57
CA VAL A 90 21.49 -9.41 -7.22
C VAL A 90 22.17 -8.94 -8.50
N LEU A 91 22.41 -7.63 -8.62
CA LEU A 91 23.17 -7.09 -9.74
C LEU A 91 24.61 -7.61 -9.66
N PRO A 92 25.21 -8.06 -10.77
CA PRO A 92 26.61 -8.45 -10.78
C PRO A 92 27.45 -7.23 -10.40
N SER A 93 28.21 -7.34 -9.30
CA SER A 93 29.19 -6.34 -8.90
C SER A 93 30.19 -6.17 -10.04
N LYS A 94 30.21 -5.00 -10.68
CA LYS A 94 31.30 -4.65 -11.58
C LYS A 94 32.57 -4.57 -10.73
N THR A 95 33.38 -5.61 -10.77
CA THR A 95 34.77 -5.54 -10.33
C THR A 95 35.48 -4.59 -11.28
N SER A 96 35.64 -3.33 -10.89
CA SER A 96 36.62 -2.44 -11.51
C SER A 96 38.00 -2.99 -11.17
N SER A 97 38.51 -3.89 -12.02
CA SER A 97 39.95 -4.12 -12.17
C SER A 97 40.53 -2.84 -12.76
N GLY A 98 40.77 -1.85 -11.89
CA GLY A 98 41.66 -0.73 -12.18
C GLY A 98 43.08 -1.23 -11.99
N ASN A 99 43.73 -1.59 -13.08
CA ASN A 99 45.17 -1.79 -13.13
C ASN A 99 45.83 -0.41 -13.10
N ASP A 100 46.13 0.05 -11.89
CA ASP A 100 47.02 1.17 -11.64
C ASP A 100 48.47 0.70 -11.89
N SER A 101 49.06 1.15 -12.99
CA SER A 101 50.49 1.02 -13.27
C SER A 101 51.16 2.37 -12.98
N PHE A 102 52.21 2.32 -12.14
CA PHE A 102 53.06 3.42 -11.69
C PHE A 102 53.78 4.18 -12.82
#